data_AF-A0A940BBF0-F1
#
_entry.id   AF-A0A940BBF0-F1
#
_cell.length_a   1.000
_cell.length_b   1.000
_cell.length_c   1.000
_cell.angle_alpha   90.00
_cell.angle_beta   90.00
_cell.angle_gamma   90.00
#
_symmetry.space_group_name_H-M   'P 1'
#
loop_
_entity.id
_entity.type
_entity.pdbx_description
1 polymer ?
#
loop_
_entity_poly.entity_id
_entity_poly.type
_entity_poly.pdbx_seq_one_letter_code
_entity_poly.pdbx_strand_id
1 'polypeptide(L)'
;MKRYTHAWLAMMAIKRLDKADIPETEGRGKNPQQVAKYAKSLVRWFKNYRDFVVQGAWYPDEVLCDQGSSHGRKLEHDTISLELQPFMTLPKTMEVYNLMQKSELFEEPYADRKGNVCDRCDAMAHNIVDNFKIQFREEKGNPIGPSSTHMALRFFMMSHYIADAHMPLHCDARKLDKLHAAIEGSWEDQVWASYYIDDDNRRFFYDRDGYPLATDKMSAMITAVEEKLLSRPFCYGWGGKDYSTRDYIKAVTEYSYLMAHEMIPEACEKLSWSQYKKHERFQRFDEYTAMLMADAVDSIARAWLHVWIRYREWGPDKVVGQSDPVLPVD
;
A
#
# COMPACT_ATOMS: atom_id res chain seq x y z
N MET A 1 11.40 -15.36 -1.33
CA MET A 1 11.51 -13.90 -1.36
C MET A 1 10.27 -13.37 -2.04
N LYS A 2 9.62 -12.33 -1.50
CA LYS A 2 8.31 -11.80 -1.95
C LYS A 2 8.49 -10.38 -2.51
N ARG A 3 9.54 -10.22 -3.30
CA ARG A 3 10.09 -8.91 -3.70
C ARG A 3 9.24 -8.27 -4.80
N TYR A 4 8.76 -9.09 -5.74
CA TYR A 4 8.06 -8.59 -6.92
C TYR A 4 6.61 -8.26 -6.62
N THR A 5 5.96 -8.92 -5.66
CA THR A 5 4.60 -8.53 -5.24
C THR A 5 4.58 -7.10 -4.71
N HIS A 6 5.45 -6.72 -3.77
CA HIS A 6 5.49 -5.33 -3.27
C HIS A 6 5.85 -4.33 -4.38
N ALA A 7 6.83 -4.66 -5.21
CA ALA A 7 7.24 -3.82 -6.33
C ALA A 7 6.12 -3.62 -7.36
N TRP A 8 5.37 -4.68 -7.64
CA TRP A 8 4.22 -4.66 -8.53
C TRP A 8 3.09 -3.81 -7.94
N LEU A 9 2.75 -3.97 -6.66
CA LEU A 9 1.75 -3.13 -5.99
C LEU A 9 2.12 -1.63 -6.06
N ALA A 10 3.39 -1.31 -5.85
CA ALA A 10 3.91 0.06 -6.00
C ALA A 10 3.76 0.59 -7.44
N MET A 11 4.10 -0.22 -8.45
CA MET A 11 3.90 0.16 -9.87
C MET A 11 2.41 0.32 -10.22
N MET A 12 1.56 -0.55 -9.69
CA MET A 12 0.11 -0.47 -9.89
C MET A 12 -0.48 0.76 -9.20
N ALA A 13 0.09 1.23 -8.08
CA ALA A 13 -0.30 2.49 -7.46
C ALA A 13 0.03 3.71 -8.34
N ILE A 14 1.17 3.69 -9.03
CA ILE A 14 1.51 4.71 -10.04
C ILE A 14 0.49 4.66 -11.19
N LYS A 15 0.23 3.46 -11.74
CA LYS A 15 -0.75 3.26 -12.83
C LYS A 15 -2.15 3.70 -12.41
N ARG A 16 -2.55 3.39 -11.16
CA ARG A 16 -3.83 3.80 -10.58
C ARG A 16 -3.96 5.31 -10.54
N LEU A 17 -2.95 6.05 -10.07
CA LEU A 17 -2.98 7.51 -10.08
C LEU A 17 -2.99 8.13 -11.49
N ASP A 18 -2.40 7.45 -12.49
CA ASP A 18 -2.37 7.92 -13.88
C ASP A 18 -3.73 7.77 -14.58
N LYS A 19 -4.41 6.65 -14.33
CA LYS A 19 -5.64 6.26 -15.04
C LYS A 19 -6.92 6.52 -14.25
N ALA A 20 -6.83 6.76 -12.94
CA ALA A 20 -8.00 6.93 -12.10
C ALA A 20 -8.84 8.15 -12.50
N ASP A 21 -10.15 7.94 -12.52
CA ASP A 21 -11.10 9.02 -12.33
C ASP A 21 -11.14 9.40 -10.84
N ILE A 22 -11.03 10.70 -10.55
CA ILE A 22 -11.03 11.26 -9.20
C ILE A 22 -12.28 12.14 -9.05
N PRO A 23 -13.47 11.52 -8.89
CA PRO A 23 -14.73 12.24 -8.87
C PRO A 23 -14.99 12.95 -7.55
N GLU A 24 -14.49 12.40 -6.43
CA GLU A 24 -14.83 12.85 -5.08
C GLU A 24 -13.60 12.96 -4.17
N THR A 25 -13.59 14.02 -3.36
CA THR A 25 -12.65 14.22 -2.25
C THR A 25 -13.42 14.18 -0.94
N GLU A 26 -13.68 12.99 -0.41
CA GLU A 26 -14.20 12.88 0.95
C GLU A 26 -13.18 13.50 1.94
N GLY A 27 -13.64 14.33 2.87
CA GLY A 27 -12.87 14.63 4.09
C GLY A 27 -11.84 15.77 4.11
N ARG A 28 -11.57 16.54 3.04
CA ARG A 28 -10.76 17.80 3.17
C ARG A 28 -11.15 18.98 2.26
N GLY A 29 -12.33 18.97 1.64
CA GLY A 29 -12.83 20.11 0.86
C GLY A 29 -11.91 20.55 -0.30
N LYS A 30 -11.01 19.67 -0.77
CA LYS A 30 -10.11 19.98 -1.87
C LYS A 30 -10.84 19.88 -3.18
N ASN A 31 -10.53 20.78 -4.10
CA ASN A 31 -11.10 20.69 -5.44
C ASN A 31 -10.59 19.40 -6.14
N PRO A 32 -11.47 18.52 -6.67
CA PRO A 32 -11.05 17.29 -7.35
C PRO A 32 -10.12 17.49 -8.54
N GLN A 33 -10.32 18.56 -9.33
CA GLN A 33 -9.43 18.93 -10.44
C GLN A 33 -8.02 19.28 -9.95
N GLN A 34 -7.90 19.93 -8.79
CA GLN A 34 -6.60 20.22 -8.18
C GLN A 34 -5.90 18.93 -7.71
N VAL A 35 -6.63 18.03 -7.07
CA VAL A 35 -6.11 16.71 -6.66
C VAL A 35 -5.62 15.92 -7.87
N ALA A 36 -6.40 15.90 -8.96
CA ALA A 36 -6.01 15.27 -10.22
C ALA A 36 -4.74 15.89 -10.84
N LYS A 37 -4.57 17.21 -10.75
CA LYS A 37 -3.32 17.88 -11.18
C LYS A 37 -2.12 17.40 -10.37
N TYR A 38 -2.26 17.27 -9.05
CA TYR A 38 -1.19 16.76 -8.20
C TYR A 38 -0.88 15.28 -8.47
N ALA A 39 -1.89 14.45 -8.70
CA ALA A 39 -1.73 13.05 -9.08
C ALA A 39 -0.91 12.93 -10.38
N LYS A 40 -1.29 13.67 -11.43
CA LYS A 40 -0.54 13.69 -12.71
C LYS A 40 0.92 14.14 -12.54
N SER A 41 1.16 15.14 -11.69
CA SER A 41 2.53 15.59 -11.38
C SER A 41 3.33 14.53 -10.64
N LEU A 42 2.72 13.80 -9.69
CA LEU A 42 3.37 12.73 -8.95
C LEU A 42 3.71 11.55 -9.86
N VAL A 43 2.77 11.15 -10.72
CA VAL A 43 2.99 10.10 -11.73
C VAL A 43 4.15 10.45 -12.65
N ARG A 44 4.18 11.68 -13.18
CA ARG A 44 5.28 12.15 -14.03
C ARG A 44 6.63 12.03 -13.31
N TRP A 45 6.68 12.42 -12.03
CA TRP A 45 7.89 12.32 -11.23
C TRP A 45 8.31 10.86 -11.03
N PHE A 46 7.39 9.95 -10.66
CA PHE A 46 7.70 8.53 -10.47
C PHE A 46 8.19 7.82 -11.73
N LYS A 47 7.72 8.21 -12.92
CA LYS A 47 8.15 7.57 -14.18
C LYS A 47 9.66 7.65 -14.42
N ASN A 48 10.35 8.61 -13.80
CA ASN A 48 11.81 8.77 -13.87
C ASN A 48 12.57 7.83 -12.90
N TYR A 49 11.89 7.17 -11.95
CA TYR A 49 12.53 6.35 -10.92
C TYR A 49 12.02 4.91 -10.88
N ARG A 50 11.20 4.50 -11.86
CA ARG A 50 10.54 3.19 -11.90
C ARG A 50 11.51 2.00 -11.86
N ASP A 51 12.72 2.14 -12.41
CA ASP A 51 13.73 1.07 -12.43
C ASP A 51 14.21 0.70 -11.01
N PHE A 52 14.05 1.59 -10.03
CA PHE A 52 14.44 1.36 -8.64
C PHE A 52 13.31 0.80 -7.76
N VAL A 53 12.11 0.57 -8.32
CA VAL A 53 10.93 0.17 -7.55
C VAL A 53 11.13 -1.16 -6.81
N VAL A 54 11.76 -2.14 -7.46
CA VAL A 54 11.98 -3.47 -6.87
C VAL A 54 12.94 -3.38 -5.69
N GLN A 55 14.03 -2.61 -5.83
CA GLN A 55 14.98 -2.41 -4.75
C GLN A 55 14.30 -1.71 -3.58
N GLY A 56 13.66 -0.57 -3.82
CA GLY A 56 13.07 0.22 -2.75
C GLY A 56 11.91 -0.47 -2.03
N ALA A 57 11.10 -1.24 -2.76
CA ALA A 57 10.01 -2.02 -2.18
C ALA A 57 10.50 -3.26 -1.40
N TRP A 58 11.78 -3.62 -1.49
CA TRP A 58 12.34 -4.80 -0.82
C TRP A 58 13.31 -4.46 0.32
N TYR A 59 13.79 -3.21 0.39
CA TYR A 59 14.72 -2.76 1.43
C TYR A 59 14.22 -2.93 2.88
N PRO A 60 12.93 -2.74 3.19
CA PRO A 60 12.42 -3.04 4.53
C PRO A 60 12.76 -4.47 4.95
N ASP A 61 12.58 -5.43 4.03
CA ASP A 61 12.82 -6.83 4.30
C ASP A 61 14.31 -7.21 4.34
N GLU A 62 15.08 -6.84 3.31
CA GLU A 62 16.45 -7.36 3.16
C GLU A 62 17.53 -6.48 3.78
N VAL A 63 17.29 -5.17 3.87
CA VAL A 63 18.31 -4.21 4.30
C VAL A 63 18.05 -3.73 5.72
N LEU A 64 16.80 -3.36 6.02
CA LEU A 64 16.42 -2.92 7.36
C LEU A 64 16.15 -4.09 8.30
N CYS A 65 15.63 -5.20 7.76
CA CYS A 65 15.32 -6.42 8.49
C CYS A 65 14.46 -6.17 9.75
N ASP A 66 13.41 -5.33 9.62
CA ASP A 66 12.54 -4.95 10.74
C ASP A 66 11.22 -5.76 10.82
N GLN A 67 11.19 -6.97 10.23
CA GLN A 67 10.02 -7.88 10.23
C GLN A 67 9.55 -8.26 11.63
N GLY A 68 10.43 -8.18 12.62
CA GLY A 68 10.09 -8.45 14.02
C GLY A 68 9.12 -7.44 14.63
N SER A 69 8.94 -6.26 14.03
CA SER A 69 8.12 -5.18 14.60
C SER A 69 7.28 -4.39 13.57
N SER A 70 7.87 -3.99 12.45
CA SER A 70 7.33 -2.88 11.64
C SER A 70 6.50 -3.28 10.43
N HIS A 71 6.39 -4.59 10.17
CA HIS A 71 5.65 -5.17 9.05
C HIS A 71 4.22 -5.57 9.41
N GLY A 72 3.75 -5.32 10.63
CA GLY A 72 2.39 -5.68 11.00
C GLY A 72 1.91 -5.00 12.27
N ARG A 73 0.64 -5.27 12.60
CA ARG A 73 -0.01 -4.91 13.85
C ARG A 73 -0.92 -6.07 14.25
N LYS A 74 -0.44 -6.91 15.14
CA LYS A 74 -1.04 -8.17 15.56
C LYS A 74 -2.20 -7.89 16.52
N LEU A 75 -3.40 -8.23 16.07
CA LEU A 75 -4.64 -8.12 16.82
C LEU A 75 -5.14 -9.51 17.20
N GLU A 76 -5.84 -9.58 18.32
CA GLU A 76 -6.61 -10.76 18.71
C GLU A 76 -7.93 -10.35 19.35
N HIS A 77 -8.91 -11.25 19.26
CA HIS A 77 -10.21 -11.08 19.90
C HIS A 77 -10.03 -11.01 21.42
N ASP A 78 -10.56 -9.96 22.05
CA ASP A 78 -10.42 -9.74 23.48
C ASP A 78 -11.72 -10.06 24.20
N THR A 79 -11.78 -11.24 24.82
CA THR A 79 -12.96 -11.68 25.57
C THR A 79 -12.99 -11.15 27.01
N ILE A 80 -11.97 -10.40 27.43
CA ILE A 80 -11.78 -9.95 28.81
C ILE A 80 -12.02 -8.45 28.93
N SER A 81 -11.59 -7.65 27.96
CA SER A 81 -11.80 -6.20 27.97
C SER A 81 -13.24 -5.84 27.63
N LEU A 82 -13.85 -5.01 28.48
CA LEU A 82 -15.16 -4.39 28.24
C LEU A 82 -15.04 -3.06 27.46
N GLU A 83 -13.81 -2.58 27.20
CA GLU A 83 -13.59 -1.35 26.45
C GLU A 83 -13.59 -1.62 24.94
N LEU A 84 -14.71 -1.28 24.30
CA LEU A 84 -14.84 -1.28 22.85
C LEU A 84 -13.93 -0.20 22.25
N GLN A 85 -12.93 -0.60 21.49
CA GLN A 85 -12.23 0.29 20.57
C GLN A 85 -13.07 0.38 19.29
N PRO A 86 -13.66 1.55 18.96
CA PRO A 86 -14.50 1.64 17.78
C PRO A 86 -13.67 1.41 16.52
N PHE A 87 -14.18 0.55 15.64
CA PHE A 87 -13.60 0.36 14.31
C PHE A 87 -13.63 1.69 13.55
N MET A 88 -12.49 2.03 12.96
CA MET A 88 -12.35 3.27 12.20
C MET A 88 -13.02 3.15 10.84
N THR A 89 -13.42 4.27 10.24
CA THR A 89 -14.08 4.24 8.92
C THR A 89 -13.05 4.26 7.80
N LEU A 90 -13.27 3.44 6.78
CA LEU A 90 -12.52 3.47 5.54
C LEU A 90 -13.39 4.00 4.39
N PRO A 91 -12.76 4.42 3.27
CA PRO A 91 -13.47 4.79 2.05
C PRO A 91 -14.38 3.67 1.57
N LYS A 92 -15.63 3.98 1.22
CA LYS A 92 -16.61 3.01 0.71
C LYS A 92 -16.21 2.36 -0.62
N THR A 93 -15.17 2.86 -1.28
CA THR A 93 -14.58 2.24 -2.48
C THR A 93 -13.72 1.03 -2.16
N MET A 94 -13.37 0.79 -0.89
CA MET A 94 -12.57 -0.36 -0.44
C MET A 94 -13.47 -1.57 -0.22
N GLU A 95 -13.18 -2.66 -0.92
CA GLU A 95 -14.04 -3.85 -0.90
C GLU A 95 -13.90 -4.64 0.39
N VAL A 96 -12.69 -4.74 0.95
CA VAL A 96 -12.45 -5.43 2.22
C VAL A 96 -13.21 -4.74 3.34
N TYR A 97 -13.20 -3.41 3.37
CA TYR A 97 -13.99 -2.62 4.32
C TYR A 97 -15.49 -2.97 4.24
N ASN A 98 -16.08 -2.89 3.05
CA ASN A 98 -17.51 -3.15 2.86
C ASN A 98 -17.90 -4.61 3.18
N LEU A 99 -17.01 -5.56 2.88
CA LEU A 99 -17.24 -6.97 3.17
C LEU A 99 -17.18 -7.23 4.67
N MET A 100 -16.16 -6.69 5.35
CA MET A 100 -15.87 -6.97 6.75
C MET A 100 -16.79 -6.25 7.74
N GLN A 101 -17.55 -5.23 7.30
CA GLN A 101 -18.68 -4.70 8.08
C GLN A 101 -19.77 -5.74 8.39
N LYS A 102 -19.79 -6.88 7.68
CA LYS A 102 -20.71 -7.99 7.91
C LYS A 102 -20.07 -9.14 8.70
N SER A 103 -18.83 -8.97 9.13
CA SER A 103 -18.12 -9.97 9.93
C SER A 103 -18.79 -10.14 11.30
N GLU A 104 -18.80 -11.36 11.82
CA GLU A 104 -19.25 -11.63 13.19
C GLU A 104 -18.34 -10.98 14.24
N LEU A 105 -17.10 -10.62 13.87
CA LEU A 105 -16.15 -9.93 14.73
C LEU A 105 -16.17 -8.40 14.54
N PHE A 106 -17.03 -7.87 13.66
CA PHE A 106 -17.16 -6.42 13.49
C PHE A 106 -17.83 -5.82 14.73
N GLU A 107 -17.25 -4.74 15.27
CA GLU A 107 -17.65 -4.12 16.55
C GLU A 107 -17.46 -5.00 17.80
N GLU A 108 -16.83 -6.17 17.69
CA GLU A 108 -16.40 -6.96 18.85
C GLU A 108 -15.08 -6.44 19.44
N PRO A 109 -14.84 -6.58 20.75
CA PRO A 109 -13.61 -6.11 21.38
C PRO A 109 -12.36 -6.87 20.87
N TYR A 110 -11.26 -6.14 20.71
CA TYR A 110 -9.97 -6.71 20.31
C TYR A 110 -8.81 -6.04 21.05
N ALA A 111 -7.70 -6.76 21.18
CA ALA A 111 -6.49 -6.29 21.83
C ALA A 111 -5.34 -6.14 20.84
N ASP A 112 -4.57 -5.07 21.00
CA ASP A 112 -3.29 -4.89 20.32
C ASP A 112 -2.20 -5.69 21.05
N ARG A 113 -1.52 -6.58 20.34
CA ARG A 113 -0.49 -7.44 20.94
C ARG A 113 0.91 -7.04 20.54
N LYS A 114 1.11 -6.64 19.29
CA LYS A 114 2.46 -6.39 18.78
C LYS A 114 2.43 -5.63 17.47
N GLY A 115 3.46 -4.82 17.26
CA GLY A 115 3.82 -4.29 15.95
C GLY A 115 3.43 -2.84 15.78
N ASN A 116 4.14 -2.14 14.91
CA ASN A 116 4.07 -0.68 14.79
C ASN A 116 4.01 -0.21 13.34
N VAL A 117 3.46 -1.01 12.43
CA VAL A 117 3.34 -0.66 11.00
C VAL A 117 2.62 0.68 10.78
N CYS A 118 1.63 1.02 11.62
CA CYS A 118 0.91 2.28 11.55
C CYS A 118 1.84 3.48 11.83
N ASP A 119 2.63 3.39 12.90
CA ASP A 119 3.59 4.43 13.28
C ASP A 119 4.72 4.52 12.25
N ARG A 120 5.14 3.38 11.69
CA ARG A 120 6.15 3.31 10.63
C ARG A 120 5.69 4.05 9.38
N CYS A 121 4.48 3.79 8.90
CA CYS A 121 3.91 4.47 7.74
C CYS A 121 3.81 5.99 7.94
N ASP A 122 3.40 6.43 9.13
CA ASP A 122 3.27 7.85 9.45
C ASP A 122 4.63 8.55 9.56
N ALA A 123 5.60 7.91 10.23
CA ALA A 123 6.97 8.39 10.29
C ALA A 123 7.58 8.54 8.88
N MET A 124 7.33 7.58 7.99
CA MET A 124 7.75 7.68 6.58
C MET A 124 7.05 8.82 5.85
N ALA A 125 5.74 8.99 6.02
CA ALA A 125 4.98 10.07 5.40
C ALA A 125 5.54 11.46 5.79
N HIS A 126 5.81 11.67 7.07
CA HIS A 126 6.45 12.90 7.56
C HIS A 126 7.86 13.06 7.01
N ASN A 127 8.66 12.00 7.08
CA ASN A 127 10.03 12.02 6.64
C ASN A 127 10.17 12.35 5.14
N ILE A 128 9.28 11.82 4.27
CA ILE A 128 9.28 12.15 2.84
C ILE A 128 9.02 13.65 2.64
N VAL A 129 8.00 14.21 3.30
CA VAL A 129 7.71 15.65 3.18
C VAL A 129 8.92 16.48 3.61
N ASP A 130 9.54 16.17 4.74
CA ASP A 130 10.64 16.96 5.27
C ASP A 130 11.91 16.83 4.42
N ASN A 131 12.21 15.65 3.87
CA ASN A 131 13.35 15.50 2.95
C ASN A 131 13.11 16.27 1.64
N PHE A 132 11.88 16.36 1.13
CA PHE A 132 11.60 17.24 -0.02
C PHE A 132 11.81 18.72 0.31
N LYS A 133 11.47 19.17 1.53
CA LYS A 133 11.73 20.54 1.97
C LYS A 133 13.22 20.84 2.05
N ILE A 134 14.01 19.90 2.57
CA ILE A 134 15.48 20.01 2.62
C ILE A 134 16.03 20.05 1.20
N GLN A 135 15.66 19.10 0.33
CA GLN A 135 16.08 19.08 -1.08
C GLN A 135 15.79 20.41 -1.79
N PHE A 136 14.66 21.04 -1.51
CA PHE A 136 14.28 22.31 -2.12
C PHE A 136 15.10 23.51 -1.60
N ARG A 137 15.54 23.47 -0.33
CA ARG A 137 16.27 24.58 0.32
C ARG A 137 17.77 24.50 0.13
N GLU A 138 18.31 23.28 0.07
CA GLU A 138 19.73 23.05 -0.08
C GLU A 138 20.20 23.28 -1.53
N GLU A 139 21.45 23.73 -1.67
CA GLU A 139 22.08 23.86 -2.98
C GLU A 139 22.16 22.50 -3.68
N LYS A 140 22.00 22.50 -5.02
CA LYS A 140 22.15 21.27 -5.82
C LYS A 140 23.57 20.71 -5.65
N GLY A 141 23.65 19.41 -5.37
CA GLY A 141 24.93 18.74 -5.11
C GLY A 141 25.43 18.85 -3.68
N ASN A 142 24.65 19.47 -2.76
CA ASN A 142 24.99 19.46 -1.35
C ASN A 142 25.07 18.01 -0.83
N PRO A 143 26.20 17.57 -0.23
CA PRO A 143 26.38 16.20 0.26
C PRO A 143 25.40 15.79 1.37
N ILE A 144 24.79 16.75 2.08
CA ILE A 144 23.76 16.47 3.10
C ILE A 144 22.33 16.58 2.55
N GLY A 145 22.18 17.07 1.31
CA GLY A 145 20.90 17.21 0.64
C GLY A 145 20.40 15.87 0.11
N PRO A 146 19.12 15.49 0.34
CA PRO A 146 18.58 14.27 -0.22
C PRO A 146 18.44 14.37 -1.75
N SER A 147 18.80 13.30 -2.47
CA SER A 147 18.60 13.19 -3.92
C SER A 147 17.17 12.76 -4.25
N SER A 148 16.73 12.95 -5.49
CA SER A 148 15.39 12.52 -5.90
C SER A 148 15.26 10.98 -5.91
N THR A 149 16.34 10.25 -6.17
CA THR A 149 16.37 8.79 -6.02
C THR A 149 16.18 8.36 -4.57
N HIS A 150 16.77 9.09 -3.61
CA HIS A 150 16.52 8.87 -2.18
C HIS A 150 15.06 9.13 -1.80
N MET A 151 14.44 10.15 -2.39
CA MET A 151 13.01 10.39 -2.22
C MET A 151 12.16 9.26 -2.79
N ALA A 152 12.51 8.73 -3.97
CA ALA A 152 11.79 7.63 -4.60
C ALA A 152 11.89 6.35 -3.77
N LEU A 153 13.10 6.05 -3.27
CA LEU A 153 13.34 4.94 -2.34
C LEU A 153 12.39 5.01 -1.14
N ARG A 154 12.24 6.18 -0.51
CA ARG A 154 11.36 6.34 0.66
C ARG A 154 9.89 6.11 0.31
N PHE A 155 9.41 6.55 -0.85
CA PHE A 155 8.06 6.21 -1.28
C PHE A 155 7.87 4.70 -1.47
N PHE A 156 8.82 4.01 -2.09
CA PHE A 156 8.75 2.57 -2.33
C PHE A 156 8.82 1.76 -1.02
N MET A 157 9.66 2.16 -0.08
CA MET A 157 9.67 1.60 1.27
C MET A 157 8.35 1.84 2.01
N MET A 158 7.75 3.04 1.87
CA MET A 158 6.44 3.32 2.45
C MET A 158 5.36 2.43 1.83
N SER A 159 5.39 2.16 0.52
CA SER A 159 4.44 1.23 -0.10
C SER A 159 4.57 -0.20 0.40
N HIS A 160 5.78 -0.64 0.76
CA HIS A 160 6.00 -1.96 1.34
C HIS A 160 5.20 -2.10 2.64
N TYR A 161 5.43 -1.19 3.61
CA TYR A 161 4.72 -1.25 4.90
C TYR A 161 3.20 -1.08 4.77
N ILE A 162 2.74 -0.28 3.80
CA ILE A 162 1.30 -0.17 3.52
C ILE A 162 0.75 -1.49 2.97
N ALA A 163 1.44 -2.12 2.01
CA ALA A 163 1.03 -3.42 1.47
C ALA A 163 0.98 -4.49 2.57
N ASP A 164 1.95 -4.47 3.49
CA ASP A 164 1.97 -5.37 4.64
C ASP A 164 0.77 -5.16 5.57
N ALA A 165 0.34 -3.92 5.79
CA ALA A 165 -0.87 -3.64 6.58
C ALA A 165 -2.15 -4.24 5.96
N HIS A 166 -2.16 -4.50 4.64
CA HIS A 166 -3.25 -5.19 3.94
C HIS A 166 -3.12 -6.71 3.94
N MET A 167 -1.97 -7.26 4.33
CA MET A 167 -1.80 -8.70 4.41
C MET A 167 -2.49 -9.21 5.68
N PRO A 168 -3.54 -10.04 5.59
CA PRO A 168 -4.35 -10.38 6.76
C PRO A 168 -3.54 -11.03 7.89
N LEU A 169 -2.62 -11.92 7.54
CA LEU A 169 -1.80 -12.62 8.54
C LEU A 169 -0.75 -11.70 9.18
N HIS A 170 -0.40 -10.53 8.64
CA HIS A 170 0.39 -9.53 9.36
C HIS A 170 -0.42 -8.84 10.47
N CYS A 171 -1.76 -8.89 10.39
CA CYS A 171 -2.67 -8.29 11.36
C CYS A 171 -3.26 -9.29 12.37
N ASP A 172 -2.97 -10.57 12.21
CA ASP A 172 -3.50 -11.66 13.02
C ASP A 172 -2.45 -12.21 14.00
N ALA A 173 -2.77 -12.24 15.29
CA ALA A 173 -1.88 -12.73 16.35
C ALA A 173 -1.74 -14.27 16.37
N ARG A 174 -2.59 -15.02 15.67
CA ARG A 174 -2.50 -16.49 15.57
C ARG A 174 -1.17 -16.91 14.92
N LYS A 175 -0.66 -18.07 15.32
CA LYS A 175 0.65 -18.60 14.88
C LYS A 175 0.58 -19.29 13.52
N LEU A 176 0.38 -18.49 12.47
CA LEU A 176 0.11 -18.97 11.10
C LEU A 176 1.33 -18.91 10.17
N ASP A 177 2.56 -18.94 10.70
CA ASP A 177 3.80 -18.66 9.95
C ASP A 177 3.96 -19.49 8.67
N LYS A 178 3.61 -20.78 8.71
CA LYS A 178 3.71 -21.66 7.54
C LYS A 178 2.71 -21.30 6.44
N LEU A 179 1.50 -20.94 6.83
CA LEU A 179 0.46 -20.53 5.89
C LEU A 179 0.74 -19.14 5.33
N HIS A 180 1.20 -18.22 6.20
CA HIS A 180 1.69 -16.90 5.83
C HIS A 180 2.76 -16.98 4.75
N ALA A 181 3.80 -17.80 4.98
CA ALA A 181 4.85 -17.98 4.00
C ALA A 181 4.33 -18.52 2.65
N ALA A 182 3.37 -19.44 2.67
CA ALA A 182 2.82 -20.06 1.48
C ALA A 182 1.89 -19.14 0.68
N ILE A 183 1.05 -18.34 1.36
CA ILE A 183 0.15 -17.37 0.71
C ILE A 183 0.96 -16.33 -0.05
N GLU A 184 1.92 -15.69 0.63
CA GLU A 184 2.74 -14.68 -0.02
C GLU A 184 3.64 -15.27 -1.11
N GLY A 185 4.12 -16.52 -0.94
CA GLY A 185 4.80 -17.24 -2.02
C GLY A 185 3.90 -17.46 -3.24
N SER A 186 2.64 -17.85 -3.01
CA SER A 186 1.65 -18.01 -4.08
C SER A 186 1.31 -16.68 -4.77
N TRP A 187 1.41 -15.55 -4.09
CA TRP A 187 1.23 -14.23 -4.70
C TRP A 187 2.45 -13.82 -5.53
N GLU A 188 3.65 -14.07 -5.03
CA GLU A 188 4.90 -13.82 -5.76
C GLU A 188 4.92 -14.63 -7.07
N ASP A 189 4.60 -15.93 -7.01
CA ASP A 189 4.57 -16.81 -8.18
C ASP A 189 3.60 -16.31 -9.26
N GLN A 190 2.46 -15.75 -8.85
CA GLN A 190 1.46 -15.21 -9.77
C GLN A 190 1.91 -13.92 -10.45
N VAL A 191 2.57 -13.02 -9.71
CA VAL A 191 3.19 -11.83 -10.30
C VAL A 191 4.30 -12.25 -11.27
N TRP A 192 5.12 -13.22 -10.87
CA TRP A 192 6.23 -13.70 -11.70
C TRP A 192 5.76 -14.33 -13.02
N ALA A 193 4.66 -15.08 -12.99
CA ALA A 193 4.06 -15.65 -14.19
C ALA A 193 3.40 -14.59 -15.10
N SER A 194 2.92 -13.48 -14.52
CA SER A 194 2.09 -12.50 -15.21
C SER A 194 2.87 -11.38 -15.89
N TYR A 195 4.15 -11.16 -15.54
CA TYR A 195 4.95 -10.07 -16.08
C TYR A 195 6.35 -10.51 -16.50
N TYR A 196 6.89 -9.85 -17.52
CA TYR A 196 8.29 -10.01 -17.91
C TYR A 196 9.20 -9.34 -16.87
N ILE A 197 10.08 -10.12 -16.26
CA ILE A 197 11.01 -9.68 -15.21
C ILE A 197 12.45 -9.82 -15.69
N ASP A 198 13.22 -8.76 -15.52
CA ASP A 198 14.67 -8.69 -15.72
C ASP A 198 15.34 -8.95 -14.36
N ASP A 199 15.50 -10.23 -14.01
CA ASP A 199 16.01 -10.65 -12.69
C ASP A 199 17.46 -10.20 -12.48
N ASP A 200 18.28 -10.24 -13.54
CA ASP A 200 19.69 -9.83 -13.51
C ASP A 200 19.84 -8.38 -13.06
N ASN A 201 18.97 -7.49 -13.57
CA ASN A 201 18.95 -6.08 -13.18
C ASN A 201 17.93 -5.76 -12.07
N ARG A 202 17.24 -6.78 -11.54
CA ARG A 202 16.22 -6.67 -10.50
C ARG A 202 15.15 -5.62 -10.84
N ARG A 203 14.56 -5.69 -12.04
CA ARG A 203 13.48 -4.78 -12.47
C ARG A 203 12.44 -5.51 -13.30
N PHE A 204 11.34 -4.82 -13.61
CA PHE A 204 10.41 -5.29 -14.64
C PHE A 204 10.88 -4.84 -16.02
N PHE A 205 10.55 -5.60 -17.06
CA PHE A 205 10.45 -4.98 -18.38
C PHE A 205 9.22 -4.08 -18.41
N TYR A 206 9.30 -2.98 -19.14
CA TYR A 206 8.23 -1.98 -19.17
C TYR A 206 7.55 -1.92 -20.54
N ASP A 207 6.24 -1.69 -20.53
CA ASP A 207 5.47 -1.34 -21.71
C ASP A 207 5.76 0.08 -22.20
N ARG A 208 5.07 0.51 -23.27
CA ARG A 208 5.24 1.85 -23.85
C ARG A 208 4.82 2.98 -22.90
N ASP A 209 3.93 2.70 -21.96
CA ASP A 209 3.44 3.67 -20.97
C ASP A 209 4.36 3.75 -19.74
N GLY A 210 5.31 2.81 -19.60
CA GLY A 210 6.27 2.73 -18.51
C GLY A 210 5.81 1.86 -17.33
N TYR A 211 4.83 0.97 -17.53
CA TYR A 211 4.33 0.02 -16.53
C TYR A 211 4.87 -1.40 -16.77
N PRO A 212 4.84 -2.32 -15.78
CA PRO A 212 5.30 -3.69 -15.97
C PRO A 212 4.66 -4.34 -17.20
N LEU A 213 5.50 -4.88 -18.08
CA LEU A 213 5.08 -5.51 -19.33
C LEU A 213 4.46 -6.87 -19.02
N ALA A 214 3.16 -6.99 -19.27
CA ALA A 214 2.41 -8.24 -19.08
C ALA A 214 2.85 -9.34 -20.05
N THR A 215 2.78 -10.59 -19.60
CA THR A 215 2.91 -11.79 -20.44
C THR A 215 1.56 -12.13 -21.08
N ASP A 216 1.55 -13.11 -22.00
CA ASP A 216 0.34 -13.72 -22.54
C ASP A 216 -0.36 -14.66 -21.53
N LYS A 217 0.24 -14.89 -20.36
CA LYS A 217 -0.20 -15.86 -19.34
C LYS A 217 -0.52 -15.20 -18.00
N MET A 218 -1.03 -13.96 -18.02
CA MET A 218 -1.50 -13.32 -16.79
C MET A 218 -2.48 -14.22 -16.03
N SER A 219 -2.27 -14.37 -14.73
CA SER A 219 -3.16 -15.18 -13.91
C SER A 219 -4.54 -14.52 -13.80
N ALA A 220 -5.59 -15.32 -13.63
CA ALA A 220 -6.94 -14.80 -13.46
C ALA A 220 -7.05 -13.84 -12.26
N MET A 221 -6.33 -14.11 -11.17
CA MET A 221 -6.26 -13.24 -10.00
C MET A 221 -5.63 -11.88 -10.33
N ILE A 222 -4.48 -11.84 -11.01
CA ILE A 222 -3.82 -10.57 -11.38
C ILE A 222 -4.70 -9.77 -12.34
N THR A 223 -5.32 -10.42 -13.33
CA THR A 223 -6.29 -9.79 -14.23
C THR A 223 -7.46 -9.19 -13.44
N ALA A 224 -8.01 -9.93 -12.47
CA ALA A 224 -9.10 -9.43 -11.63
C ALA A 224 -8.70 -8.21 -10.77
N VAL A 225 -7.45 -8.15 -10.28
CA VAL A 225 -6.95 -6.95 -9.58
C VAL A 225 -6.93 -5.75 -10.53
N GLU A 226 -6.36 -5.89 -11.72
CA GLU A 226 -6.29 -4.80 -12.69
C GLU A 226 -7.68 -4.33 -13.13
N GLU A 227 -8.61 -5.26 -13.38
CA GLU A 227 -10.00 -4.93 -13.73
C GLU A 227 -10.71 -4.16 -12.61
N LYS A 228 -10.59 -4.61 -11.35
CA LYS A 228 -11.14 -3.91 -10.18
C LYS A 228 -10.60 -2.49 -10.07
N LEU A 229 -9.29 -2.32 -10.27
CA LEU A 229 -8.65 -1.00 -10.22
C LEU A 229 -9.12 -0.07 -11.34
N LEU A 230 -9.48 -0.59 -12.51
CA LEU A 230 -10.02 0.21 -13.61
C LEU A 230 -11.50 0.56 -13.40
N SER A 231 -12.29 -0.36 -12.86
CA SER A 231 -13.74 -0.21 -12.78
C SER A 231 -14.22 0.67 -11.61
N ARG A 232 -13.41 0.82 -10.55
CA ARG A 232 -13.84 1.55 -9.34
C ARG A 232 -13.31 2.99 -9.28
N PRO A 233 -14.10 3.95 -8.76
CA PRO A 233 -13.66 5.33 -8.60
C PRO A 233 -12.53 5.42 -7.57
N PHE A 234 -11.60 6.34 -7.78
CA PHE A 234 -10.55 6.61 -6.79
C PHE A 234 -11.04 7.67 -5.79
N CYS A 235 -11.21 7.27 -4.53
CA CYS A 235 -11.43 8.22 -3.46
C CYS A 235 -10.07 8.75 -2.97
N TYR A 236 -9.91 10.06 -2.85
CA TYR A 236 -8.71 10.66 -2.23
C TYR A 236 -8.78 10.70 -0.69
N GLY A 237 -9.99 10.83 -0.14
CA GLY A 237 -10.23 11.01 1.30
C GLY A 237 -9.79 9.84 2.14
N TRP A 238 -9.62 9.99 3.45
CA TRP A 238 -9.26 8.83 4.29
C TRP A 238 -10.46 7.94 4.69
N GLY A 239 -11.69 8.31 4.32
CA GLY A 239 -12.92 7.68 4.79
C GLY A 239 -13.39 8.17 6.16
N GLY A 240 -12.47 8.64 7.01
CA GLY A 240 -12.75 9.37 8.25
C GLY A 240 -12.44 10.87 8.14
N LYS A 241 -13.06 11.67 9.02
CA LYS A 241 -12.75 13.10 9.14
C LYS A 241 -11.40 13.27 9.87
N ASP A 242 -10.52 14.10 9.32
CA ASP A 242 -9.24 14.52 9.95
C ASP A 242 -8.18 13.42 10.20
N TYR A 243 -8.31 12.25 9.59
CA TYR A 243 -7.32 11.17 9.75
C TYR A 243 -5.92 11.58 9.26
N SER A 244 -4.92 11.09 9.98
CA SER A 244 -3.51 11.03 9.57
C SER A 244 -3.22 9.76 8.76
N THR A 245 -2.00 9.62 8.24
CA THR A 245 -1.56 8.35 7.64
C THR A 245 -1.59 7.23 8.67
N ARG A 246 -1.17 7.50 9.91
CA ARG A 246 -1.27 6.55 11.03
C ARG A 246 -2.69 6.03 11.24
N ASP A 247 -3.66 6.93 11.32
CA ASP A 247 -5.06 6.60 11.61
C ASP A 247 -5.70 5.77 10.49
N TYR A 248 -5.40 6.13 9.23
CA TYR A 248 -5.86 5.37 8.08
C TYR A 248 -5.26 3.96 8.05
N ILE A 249 -3.95 3.81 8.29
CA ILE A 249 -3.31 2.48 8.32
C ILE A 249 -3.79 1.67 9.53
N LYS A 250 -4.07 2.31 10.67
CA LYS A 250 -4.72 1.64 11.80
C LYS A 250 -6.07 1.05 11.37
N ALA A 251 -6.93 1.83 10.72
CA ALA A 251 -8.19 1.34 10.18
C ALA A 251 -7.97 0.15 9.21
N VAL A 252 -7.02 0.26 8.27
CA VAL A 252 -6.67 -0.84 7.35
C VAL A 252 -6.30 -2.12 8.11
N THR A 253 -5.49 -2.04 9.17
CA THR A 253 -5.10 -3.23 9.96
C THR A 253 -6.28 -3.87 10.69
N GLU A 254 -7.27 -3.08 11.13
CA GLU A 254 -8.48 -3.58 11.79
C GLU A 254 -9.30 -4.45 10.83
N TYR A 255 -9.55 -3.97 9.60
CA TYR A 255 -10.29 -4.76 8.62
C TYR A 255 -9.46 -5.92 8.03
N SER A 256 -8.13 -5.77 7.96
CA SER A 256 -7.25 -6.87 7.55
C SER A 256 -7.21 -7.99 8.59
N TYR A 257 -7.32 -7.66 9.88
CA TYR A 257 -7.52 -8.64 10.95
C TYR A 257 -8.85 -9.39 10.79
N LEU A 258 -9.96 -8.67 10.57
CA LEU A 258 -11.26 -9.32 10.29
C LEU A 258 -11.16 -10.23 9.06
N MET A 259 -10.46 -9.78 8.03
CA MET A 259 -10.23 -10.58 6.82
C MET A 259 -9.42 -11.84 7.10
N ALA A 260 -8.49 -11.82 8.05
CA ALA A 260 -7.74 -13.01 8.44
C ALA A 260 -8.66 -14.08 9.04
N HIS A 261 -9.62 -13.66 9.87
CA HIS A 261 -10.63 -14.53 10.45
C HIS A 261 -11.67 -14.99 9.44
N GLU A 262 -11.96 -14.19 8.40
CA GLU A 262 -12.77 -14.63 7.26
C GLU A 262 -12.01 -15.65 6.39
N MET A 263 -10.75 -15.42 6.06
CA MET A 263 -9.99 -16.32 5.19
C MET A 263 -9.58 -17.61 5.88
N ILE A 264 -9.34 -17.59 7.20
CA ILE A 264 -8.70 -18.66 7.96
C ILE A 264 -9.54 -18.98 9.20
N PRO A 265 -10.21 -20.14 9.23
CA PRO A 265 -11.03 -20.55 10.37
C PRO A 265 -10.24 -20.63 11.68
N GLU A 266 -10.91 -20.43 12.81
CA GLU A 266 -10.27 -20.43 14.12
C GLU A 266 -9.67 -21.78 14.51
N ALA A 267 -10.30 -22.89 14.11
CA ALA A 267 -9.79 -24.24 14.33
C ALA A 267 -8.47 -24.57 13.58
N CYS A 268 -7.93 -23.63 12.79
CA CYS A 268 -6.85 -23.87 11.84
C CYS A 268 -5.49 -23.24 12.23
N GLU A 269 -5.20 -23.03 13.52
CA GLU A 269 -3.96 -22.39 14.01
C GLU A 269 -2.63 -23.02 13.54
N LYS A 270 -2.65 -24.21 12.90
CA LYS A 270 -1.45 -24.90 12.38
C LYS A 270 -1.62 -25.42 10.96
N LEU A 271 -2.52 -24.84 10.18
CA LEU A 271 -2.86 -25.33 8.85
C LEU A 271 -1.68 -25.18 7.87
N SER A 272 -1.31 -26.27 7.20
CA SER A 272 -0.39 -26.21 6.05
C SER A 272 -1.13 -25.72 4.80
N TRP A 273 -0.40 -25.22 3.81
CA TRP A 273 -0.96 -24.82 2.50
C TRP A 273 -1.80 -25.93 1.84
N SER A 274 -1.33 -27.17 1.89
CA SER A 274 -2.03 -28.31 1.30
C SER A 274 -3.37 -28.62 2.00
N GLN A 275 -3.45 -28.36 3.31
CA GLN A 275 -4.68 -28.50 4.07
C GLN A 275 -5.62 -27.31 3.81
N TYR A 276 -5.07 -26.10 3.71
CA TYR A 276 -5.83 -24.91 3.37
C TYR A 276 -6.54 -25.02 2.03
N LYS A 277 -5.85 -25.53 0.99
CA LYS A 277 -6.45 -25.76 -0.34
C LYS A 277 -7.69 -26.67 -0.34
N LYS A 278 -7.86 -27.49 0.69
CA LYS A 278 -9.02 -28.40 0.82
C LYS A 278 -10.16 -27.79 1.62
N HIS A 279 -9.93 -26.63 2.25
CA HIS A 279 -10.93 -25.94 3.05
C HIS A 279 -11.92 -25.21 2.13
N GLU A 280 -13.20 -25.16 2.49
CA GLU A 280 -14.24 -24.49 1.68
C GLU A 280 -13.90 -23.01 1.41
N ARG A 281 -13.35 -22.31 2.41
CA ARG A 281 -12.96 -20.90 2.30
C ARG A 281 -11.86 -20.64 1.26
N PHE A 282 -11.08 -21.66 0.89
CA PHE A 282 -10.10 -21.54 -0.19
C PHE A 282 -10.76 -21.35 -1.56
N GLN A 283 -12.02 -21.76 -1.74
CA GLN A 283 -12.75 -21.55 -3.00
C GLN A 283 -12.88 -20.08 -3.38
N ARG A 284 -12.76 -19.17 -2.40
CA ARG A 284 -12.80 -17.72 -2.59
C ARG A 284 -11.42 -17.07 -2.47
N PHE A 285 -10.34 -17.84 -2.38
CA PHE A 285 -9.00 -17.30 -2.12
C PHE A 285 -8.55 -16.28 -3.18
N ASP A 286 -8.81 -16.54 -4.46
CA ASP A 286 -8.44 -15.61 -5.53
C ASP A 286 -9.31 -14.34 -5.52
N GLU A 287 -10.60 -14.47 -5.19
CA GLU A 287 -11.51 -13.34 -5.00
C GLU A 287 -11.04 -12.45 -3.84
N TYR A 288 -10.75 -13.06 -2.68
CA TYR A 288 -10.22 -12.40 -1.50
C TYR A 288 -8.87 -11.72 -1.78
N THR A 289 -7.96 -12.42 -2.46
CA THR A 289 -6.67 -11.87 -2.86
C THR A 289 -6.85 -10.67 -3.78
N ALA A 290 -7.75 -10.75 -4.75
CA ALA A 290 -7.98 -9.66 -5.68
C ALA A 290 -8.50 -8.40 -4.97
N MET A 291 -9.40 -8.57 -3.99
CA MET A 291 -9.88 -7.46 -3.15
C MET A 291 -8.74 -6.84 -2.32
N LEU A 292 -7.96 -7.67 -1.62
CA LEU A 292 -6.86 -7.23 -0.77
C LEU A 292 -5.79 -6.47 -1.56
N MET A 293 -5.35 -7.01 -2.69
CA MET A 293 -4.33 -6.38 -3.52
C MET A 293 -4.81 -5.08 -4.16
N ALA A 294 -6.06 -5.05 -4.64
CA ALA A 294 -6.62 -3.81 -5.18
C ALA A 294 -6.69 -2.73 -4.08
N ASP A 295 -7.21 -3.08 -2.89
CA ASP A 295 -7.31 -2.16 -1.74
C ASP A 295 -5.94 -1.69 -1.26
N ALA A 296 -4.92 -2.55 -1.31
CA ALA A 296 -3.52 -2.18 -1.05
C ALA A 296 -3.01 -1.15 -2.06
N VAL A 297 -3.24 -1.37 -3.36
CA VAL A 297 -2.88 -0.41 -4.41
C VAL A 297 -3.53 0.96 -4.19
N ASP A 298 -4.83 0.99 -3.90
CA ASP A 298 -5.53 2.25 -3.61
C ASP A 298 -5.00 2.92 -2.34
N SER A 299 -4.62 2.16 -1.33
CA SER A 299 -4.05 2.68 -0.08
C SER A 299 -2.67 3.30 -0.29
N ILE A 300 -1.81 2.63 -1.07
CA ILE A 300 -0.48 3.14 -1.45
C ILE A 300 -0.65 4.45 -2.24
N ALA A 301 -1.46 4.43 -3.30
CA ALA A 301 -1.73 5.58 -4.15
C ALA A 301 -2.27 6.78 -3.34
N ARG A 302 -3.22 6.52 -2.44
CA ARG A 302 -3.81 7.53 -1.55
C ARG A 302 -2.77 8.13 -0.62
N ALA A 303 -2.00 7.31 0.09
CA ALA A 303 -1.02 7.81 1.05
C ALA A 303 0.09 8.60 0.36
N TRP A 304 0.60 8.12 -0.77
CA TRP A 304 1.57 8.84 -1.58
C TRP A 304 1.04 10.19 -2.06
N LEU A 305 -0.21 10.24 -2.54
CA LEU A 305 -0.83 11.47 -3.00
C LEU A 305 -1.02 12.48 -1.86
N HIS A 306 -1.41 12.04 -0.67
CA HIS A 306 -1.46 12.92 0.51
C HIS A 306 -0.11 13.50 0.88
N VAL A 307 0.95 12.68 0.89
CA VAL A 307 2.33 13.12 1.14
C VAL A 307 2.78 14.14 0.09
N TRP A 308 2.55 13.85 -1.19
CA TRP A 308 2.90 14.74 -2.28
C TRP A 308 2.17 16.08 -2.19
N ILE A 309 0.86 16.06 -1.96
CA ILE A 309 0.06 17.27 -1.79
C ILE A 309 0.54 18.10 -0.60
N ARG A 310 0.84 17.47 0.55
CA ARG A 310 1.40 18.17 1.72
C ARG A 310 2.69 18.91 1.37
N TYR A 311 3.58 18.29 0.59
CA TYR A 311 4.81 18.95 0.11
C TYR A 311 4.51 20.09 -0.86
N ARG A 312 3.69 19.86 -1.88
CA ARG A 312 3.39 20.86 -2.92
C ARG A 312 2.69 22.10 -2.35
N GLU A 313 1.87 21.93 -1.33
CA GLU A 313 1.17 23.05 -0.67
C GLU A 313 2.02 23.82 0.35
N TRP A 314 3.03 23.16 0.93
CA TRP A 314 4.01 23.83 1.80
C TRP A 314 4.76 24.93 1.05
N GLY A 315 5.11 24.70 -0.21
CA GLY A 315 5.46 25.79 -1.12
C GLY A 315 6.82 25.66 -1.80
N PRO A 316 6.79 25.35 -3.10
CA PRO A 316 7.63 25.97 -4.11
C PRO A 316 6.98 27.26 -4.66
N ASP A 317 5.65 27.28 -4.83
CA ASP A 317 4.91 28.37 -5.51
C ASP A 317 4.55 29.56 -4.59
N LYS A 318 4.79 29.44 -3.28
CA LYS A 318 4.49 30.49 -2.27
C LYS A 318 5.75 31.19 -1.75
N VAL A 319 6.92 30.67 -2.08
CA VAL A 319 8.21 31.16 -1.58
C VAL A 319 8.92 31.89 -2.72
N VAL A 320 8.63 33.20 -2.82
CA VAL A 320 9.36 34.21 -3.62
C VAL A 320 8.99 34.29 -5.10
N GLY A 321 8.85 35.52 -5.61
CA GLY A 321 8.61 35.88 -7.01
C GLY A 321 9.77 35.53 -7.95
N GLN A 322 10.10 34.25 -8.02
CA GLN A 322 10.91 33.65 -9.05
C GLN A 322 10.03 32.64 -9.78
N SER A 323 10.10 32.69 -11.11
CA SER A 323 9.44 31.77 -12.06
C SER A 323 9.38 30.34 -11.54
N ASP A 324 8.24 29.67 -11.79
CA ASP A 324 7.96 28.27 -11.50
C ASP A 324 9.24 27.44 -11.32
N PRO A 325 9.46 26.77 -10.17
CA PRO A 325 10.54 25.83 -10.05
C PRO A 325 10.25 24.70 -11.04
N VAL A 326 11.01 24.75 -12.14
CA VAL A 326 11.13 23.67 -13.12
C VAL A 326 11.48 22.43 -12.31
N LEU A 327 10.49 21.55 -12.13
CA LEU A 327 10.76 20.17 -11.73
C LEU A 327 11.88 19.68 -12.64
N PRO A 328 12.97 19.10 -12.11
CA PRO A 328 14.07 18.66 -12.94
C PRO A 328 13.52 17.76 -14.05
N VAL A 329 13.58 18.30 -15.26
CA VAL A 329 13.53 17.54 -16.49
C VAL A 329 14.97 17.09 -16.64
N ASP A 330 15.26 15.91 -16.14
CA ASP A 330 16.35 15.11 -16.69
C ASP A 330 15.72 14.12 -17.67
#